data_AF-A0A5F2BNI7-F1
#
_entry.id   AF-A0A5F2BNI7-F1
#
_cell.length_a   1.000
_cell.length_b   1.000
_cell.length_c   1.000
_cell.angle_alpha   90.00
_cell.angle_beta   90.00
_cell.angle_gamma   90.00
#
_symmetry.space_group_name_H-M   'P 1'
#
loop_
_entity.id
_entity.type
_entity.pdbx_description
1 polymer ?
#
loop_
_entity_poly.entity_id
_entity_poly.type
_entity_poly.pdbx_seq_one_letter_code
_entity_poly.pdbx_strand_id
1 'polypeptide(L)'
;MTVHTKSGTEFPDSIDGFGVVEIKSYDINGFNISVGYNSKTEIPIALTHYVYPTYNRGQRISFDEHWDEYKKVIINISKEAIFDSEVETKINDIPSKSVKFSYVGGFARKVQPLHSYFYLFETKDWFIKLRVTFPAEFKEGAEKEISQYLQSLPTPLLKFIH
;
A
#
# COMPACT_ATOMS: atom_id res chain seq x y z
N MET A 1 1.05 14.72 12.40
CA MET A 1 0.79 14.70 10.95
C MET A 1 2.10 14.95 10.23
N THR A 2 2.50 14.05 9.34
CA THR A 2 3.71 14.20 8.54
C THR A 2 3.34 14.49 7.09
N VAL A 3 3.98 15.47 6.46
CA VAL A 3 3.77 15.79 5.04
C VAL A 3 5.04 15.48 4.26
N HIS A 4 4.91 14.67 3.21
CA HIS A 4 5.98 14.45 2.26
C HIS A 4 6.05 15.62 1.30
N THR A 5 6.94 16.56 1.60
CA THR A 5 7.06 17.86 0.93
C THR A 5 7.25 17.77 -0.59
N LYS A 6 7.83 16.68 -1.10
CA LYS A 6 8.05 16.49 -2.54
C LYS A 6 6.75 16.15 -3.29
N SER A 7 5.95 15.23 -2.77
CA SER A 7 4.70 14.81 -3.42
C SER A 7 3.47 15.58 -2.94
N GLY A 8 3.59 16.32 -1.83
CA GLY A 8 2.46 16.91 -1.12
C GLY A 8 1.58 15.89 -0.39
N THR A 9 1.99 14.61 -0.35
CA THR A 9 1.23 13.57 0.31
C THR A 9 1.25 13.77 1.83
N GLU A 10 0.07 13.74 2.43
CA GLU A 10 -0.09 13.79 3.88
C GLU A 10 -0.22 12.38 4.47
N PHE A 11 0.46 12.18 5.59
CA PHE A 11 0.42 10.99 6.43
C PHE A 11 -0.04 11.40 7.84
N PRO A 12 -1.35 11.38 8.09
CA PRO A 12 -1.91 11.57 9.43
C PRO A 12 -1.29 10.59 10.43
N ASP A 13 -1.19 10.97 11.70
CA ASP A 13 -0.68 10.07 12.75
C ASP A 13 -1.62 8.87 12.98
N SER A 14 -2.87 8.99 12.50
CA SER A 14 -3.83 7.90 12.41
C SER A 14 -4.86 8.11 11.30
N ILE A 15 -5.35 7.01 10.71
CA ILE A 15 -6.44 6.97 9.73
C ILE A 15 -7.34 5.79 10.13
N ASP A 16 -8.62 6.01 10.41
CA ASP A 16 -9.61 4.95 10.66
C ASP A 16 -9.17 3.79 11.56
N GLY A 17 -8.64 4.12 12.73
CA GLY A 17 -8.18 3.11 13.68
C GLY A 17 -6.79 2.55 13.39
N PHE A 18 -6.13 2.93 12.30
CA PHE A 18 -4.73 2.64 12.06
C PHE A 18 -3.84 3.74 12.64
N GLY A 19 -2.73 3.39 13.30
CA GLY A 19 -1.74 4.34 13.82
C GLY A 19 -0.38 4.16 13.17
N VAL A 20 0.32 5.28 12.93
CA VAL A 20 1.69 5.26 12.40
C VAL A 20 2.62 4.51 13.35
N VAL A 21 3.45 3.63 12.79
CA VAL A 21 4.48 2.88 13.54
C VAL A 21 5.89 3.13 13.02
N GLU A 22 6.05 3.45 11.74
CA GLU A 22 7.36 3.67 11.12
C GLU A 22 7.22 4.66 9.96
N ILE A 23 8.19 5.56 9.82
CA ILE A 23 8.37 6.39 8.62
C ILE A 23 9.78 6.13 8.12
N LYS A 24 9.93 5.77 6.84
CA LYS A 24 11.21 5.40 6.26
C LYS A 24 11.44 6.09 4.92
N SER A 25 12.60 6.72 4.75
CA SER A 25 13.10 7.16 3.45
C SER A 25 14.01 6.10 2.84
N TYR A 26 13.86 5.83 1.55
CA TYR A 26 14.67 4.88 0.79
C TYR A 26 15.73 5.55 -0.09
N ASP A 27 15.69 6.88 -0.20
CA ASP A 27 16.73 7.64 -0.88
C ASP A 27 17.13 8.89 -0.09
N ILE A 28 18.32 9.42 -0.40
CA ILE A 28 18.90 10.58 0.27
C ILE A 28 18.15 11.89 -0.02
N ASN A 29 17.41 11.93 -1.12
CA ASN A 29 16.70 13.12 -1.58
C ASN A 29 15.26 13.17 -1.05
N GLY A 30 14.81 12.10 -0.38
CA GLY A 30 13.46 11.92 0.11
C GLY A 30 12.42 11.92 -1.00
N PHE A 31 12.66 11.25 -2.14
CA PHE A 31 11.60 11.04 -3.14
C PHE A 31 10.86 9.72 -2.89
N ASN A 32 11.56 8.69 -2.44
CA ASN A 32 11.00 7.39 -2.15
C ASN A 32 10.86 7.21 -0.65
N ILE A 33 9.63 7.19 -0.16
CA ILE A 33 9.32 7.02 1.26
C ILE A 33 8.27 5.95 1.48
N SER A 34 8.21 5.44 2.70
CA SER A 34 7.07 4.70 3.20
C SER A 34 6.65 5.13 4.60
N VAL A 35 5.38 4.89 4.90
CA VAL A 35 4.79 5.02 6.23
C VAL A 35 4.09 3.72 6.57
N GLY A 36 4.55 3.06 7.62
CA GLY A 36 3.94 1.89 8.21
C GLY A 36 2.85 2.30 9.20
N TYR A 37 1.73 1.60 9.14
CA TYR A 37 0.62 1.70 10.06
C TYR A 37 0.25 0.32 10.60
N ASN A 38 -0.16 0.25 11.86
CA ASN A 38 -0.81 -0.93 12.42
C ASN A 38 -2.24 -0.60 12.82
N SER A 39 -3.16 -1.54 12.64
CA SER A 39 -4.49 -1.41 13.25
C SER A 39 -4.35 -1.34 14.78
N LYS A 40 -5.14 -0.45 15.39
CA LYS A 40 -5.26 -0.29 16.85
C LYS A 40 -6.40 -1.15 17.41
N THR A 41 -7.07 -1.95 16.58
CA THR A 41 -8.08 -2.92 17.02
C THR A 41 -7.40 -4.23 17.46
N GLU A 42 -8.21 -5.21 17.86
CA GLU A 42 -7.73 -6.57 18.18
C GLU A 42 -7.28 -7.35 16.93
N ILE A 43 -7.63 -6.89 15.72
CA ILE A 43 -7.23 -7.54 14.48
C ILE A 43 -5.83 -7.07 14.11
N PRO A 44 -4.82 -7.96 14.05
CA PRO A 44 -3.46 -7.54 13.77
C PRO A 44 -3.29 -7.33 12.26
N ILE A 45 -3.46 -6.08 11.82
CA ILE A 45 -3.28 -5.64 10.44
C ILE A 45 -2.06 -4.74 10.37
N ALA A 46 -1.10 -5.06 9.50
CA ALA A 46 -0.01 -4.16 9.13
C ALA A 46 -0.27 -3.61 7.74
N LEU A 47 -0.16 -2.29 7.62
CA LEU A 47 -0.35 -1.55 6.38
C LEU A 47 0.89 -0.71 6.11
N THR A 48 1.34 -0.64 4.86
CA THR A 48 2.43 0.25 4.48
C THR A 48 2.03 1.05 3.26
N HIS A 49 2.06 2.37 3.40
CA HIS A 49 1.98 3.32 2.30
C HIS A 49 3.37 3.56 1.75
N TYR A 50 3.53 3.51 0.44
CA TYR A 50 4.73 3.97 -0.24
C TYR A 50 4.36 5.07 -1.21
N VAL A 51 5.23 6.07 -1.30
CA VAL A 51 5.13 7.16 -2.27
C VAL A 51 6.49 7.30 -2.93
N TYR A 52 6.52 7.19 -4.26
CA TYR A 52 7.75 7.23 -5.04
C TYR A 52 7.47 7.75 -6.45
N PRO A 53 8.47 8.35 -7.12
CA PRO A 53 8.24 9.02 -8.40
C PRO A 53 7.87 8.03 -9.50
N THR A 54 7.09 8.49 -10.49
CA THR A 54 6.83 7.76 -11.74
C THR A 54 7.99 7.83 -12.72
N TYR A 55 9.12 8.43 -12.33
CA TYR A 55 10.31 8.58 -13.15
C TYR A 55 11.48 7.81 -12.57
N ASN A 56 12.21 7.10 -13.43
CA ASN A 56 13.48 6.47 -13.10
C ASN A 56 14.53 6.91 -14.13
N ARG A 57 15.63 7.49 -13.65
CA ARG A 57 16.71 8.05 -14.50
C ARG A 57 16.19 9.00 -15.60
N GLY A 58 15.17 9.80 -15.28
CA GLY A 58 14.56 10.77 -16.19
C GLY A 58 13.56 10.19 -17.19
N GLN A 59 13.33 8.87 -17.18
CA GLN A 59 12.32 8.22 -18.02
C GLN A 59 11.07 7.95 -17.18
N ARG A 60 9.89 8.29 -17.73
CA ARG A 60 8.61 7.97 -17.11
C ARG A 60 8.35 6.47 -17.24
N ILE A 61 8.05 5.82 -16.13
CA ILE A 61 7.62 4.42 -16.08
C ILE A 61 6.12 4.39 -16.34
N SER A 62 5.68 3.48 -17.22
CA SER A 62 4.25 3.27 -17.44
C SER A 62 3.60 2.64 -16.20
N PHE A 63 2.36 3.04 -15.90
CA PHE A 63 1.57 2.43 -14.83
C PHE A 63 1.47 0.90 -14.98
N ASP A 64 1.21 0.42 -16.20
CA ASP A 64 1.05 -1.01 -16.50
C ASP A 64 2.37 -1.77 -16.42
N GLU A 65 3.44 -1.15 -16.90
CA GLU A 65 4.79 -1.70 -16.78
C GLU A 65 5.17 -1.87 -15.30
N HIS A 66 4.96 -0.82 -14.50
CA HIS A 66 5.24 -0.84 -13.07
C HIS A 66 4.39 -1.89 -12.32
N TRP A 67 3.12 -2.02 -12.71
CA TRP A 67 2.22 -3.05 -12.19
C TRP A 67 2.73 -4.47 -12.46
N ASP A 68 3.13 -4.76 -13.71
CA ASP A 68 3.62 -6.07 -14.11
C ASP A 68 4.97 -6.42 -13.47
N GLU A 69 5.88 -5.45 -13.33
CA GLU A 69 7.11 -5.62 -12.56
C GLU A 69 6.83 -6.00 -11.11
N TYR A 70 5.85 -5.36 -10.48
CA TYR A 70 5.51 -5.64 -9.10
C TYR A 70 4.94 -7.06 -8.91
N LYS A 71 4.12 -7.55 -9.85
CA LYS A 71 3.63 -8.94 -9.80
C LYS A 71 4.78 -9.95 -9.81
N LYS A 72 5.84 -9.70 -10.59
CA LYS A 72 7.05 -10.53 -10.58
C LYS A 72 7.74 -10.49 -9.20
N VAL A 73 7.77 -9.33 -8.55
CA VAL A 73 8.32 -9.20 -7.19
C VAL A 73 7.52 -10.00 -6.17
N ILE A 74 6.18 -9.98 -6.21
CA ILE A 74 5.34 -10.80 -5.31
C ILE A 74 5.69 -12.29 -5.45
N ILE A 75 5.74 -12.79 -6.69
CA ILE A 75 6.07 -14.18 -7.00
C ILE A 75 7.45 -14.56 -6.45
N ASN A 76 8.41 -13.62 -6.52
CA ASN A 76 9.75 -13.85 -6.01
C ASN A 76 9.86 -13.81 -4.47
N ILE A 77 9.04 -12.99 -3.80
CA ILE A 77 9.03 -12.89 -2.33
C ILE A 77 8.46 -14.15 -1.68
N SER A 78 7.43 -14.72 -2.29
CA SER A 78 6.82 -15.96 -1.81
C SER A 78 6.57 -16.86 -3.01
N LYS A 79 7.48 -17.82 -3.21
CA LYS A 79 7.35 -18.85 -4.27
C LYS A 79 6.03 -19.63 -4.16
N GLU A 80 5.43 -19.62 -2.98
CA GLU A 80 4.17 -20.28 -2.64
C GLU A 80 2.99 -19.30 -2.57
N ALA A 81 3.15 -18.05 -3.04
CA ALA A 81 2.05 -17.11 -3.08
C ALA A 81 0.96 -17.60 -4.05
N ILE A 82 -0.26 -17.65 -3.55
CA ILE A 82 -1.46 -17.98 -4.33
C ILE A 82 -2.19 -16.67 -4.59
N PHE A 83 -2.34 -16.30 -5.86
CA PHE A 83 -3.10 -15.12 -6.27
C PHE A 83 -4.60 -15.44 -6.23
N ASP A 84 -5.34 -14.68 -5.43
CA ASP A 84 -6.78 -14.86 -5.26
C ASP A 84 -7.56 -14.06 -6.32
N SER A 85 -7.14 -12.82 -6.58
CA SER A 85 -7.77 -11.95 -7.58
C SER A 85 -6.88 -10.80 -8.01
N GLU A 86 -7.06 -10.34 -9.25
CA GLU A 86 -6.53 -9.10 -9.82
C GLU A 86 -7.72 -8.28 -10.33
N VAL A 87 -7.87 -7.04 -9.85
CA VAL A 87 -9.06 -6.22 -10.12
C VAL A 87 -8.66 -4.76 -10.34
N GLU A 88 -9.16 -4.18 -11.43
CA GLU A 88 -9.19 -2.72 -11.59
C GLU A 88 -10.23 -2.14 -10.63
N THR A 89 -9.81 -1.19 -9.81
CA THR A 89 -10.64 -0.59 -8.76
C THR A 89 -10.48 0.92 -8.76
N LYS A 90 -11.22 1.60 -7.88
CA LYS A 90 -11.05 3.02 -7.63
C LYS A 90 -10.82 3.25 -6.16
N ILE A 91 -9.83 4.08 -5.85
CA ILE A 91 -9.58 4.59 -4.50
C ILE A 91 -9.86 6.07 -4.55
N ASN A 92 -10.97 6.50 -3.94
CA ASN A 92 -11.45 7.89 -3.97
C ASN A 92 -11.48 8.45 -5.41
N ASP A 93 -12.17 7.73 -6.30
CA ASP A 93 -12.32 7.99 -7.74
C ASP A 93 -11.05 7.92 -8.60
N ILE A 94 -9.88 7.66 -8.01
CA ILE A 94 -8.65 7.46 -8.77
C ILE A 94 -8.60 6.03 -9.33
N PRO A 95 -8.43 5.84 -10.65
CA PRO A 95 -8.18 4.54 -11.24
C PRO A 95 -6.99 3.85 -10.57
N SER A 96 -7.17 2.60 -10.20
CA SER A 96 -6.18 1.84 -9.44
C SER A 96 -6.23 0.38 -9.84
N LYS A 97 -5.12 -0.33 -9.63
CA LYS A 97 -5.07 -1.78 -9.74
C LYS A 97 -4.84 -2.39 -8.38
N SER A 98 -5.50 -3.51 -8.14
CA SER A 98 -5.38 -4.25 -6.89
C SER A 98 -5.18 -5.73 -7.12
N VAL A 99 -4.43 -6.36 -6.23
CA VAL A 99 -4.22 -7.80 -6.22
C VAL A 99 -4.28 -8.32 -4.80
N LYS A 100 -5.02 -9.41 -4.61
CA LYS A 100 -5.11 -10.14 -3.34
C LYS A 100 -4.38 -11.46 -3.50
N PHE A 101 -3.57 -11.80 -2.52
CA PHE A 101 -2.84 -13.07 -2.53
C PHE A 101 -2.62 -13.59 -1.11
N SER A 102 -2.37 -14.88 -1.03
CA SER A 102 -2.22 -15.64 0.21
C SER A 102 -0.87 -16.36 0.23
N TYR A 103 -0.24 -16.46 1.40
CA TYR A 103 1.03 -17.18 1.59
C TYR A 103 1.26 -17.53 3.06
N VAL A 104 2.22 -18.41 3.35
CA VAL A 104 2.68 -18.66 4.73
C VAL A 104 3.90 -17.79 5.01
N GLY A 105 3.88 -17.06 6.13
CA GLY A 105 4.98 -16.15 6.46
C GLY A 105 5.02 -15.74 7.93
N GLY A 106 6.09 -15.07 8.31
CA GLY A 106 6.24 -14.49 9.64
C GLY A 106 5.42 -13.20 9.79
N PHE A 107 4.53 -13.15 10.77
CA PHE A 107 3.72 -12.00 11.12
C PHE A 107 3.38 -12.00 12.61
N ALA A 108 3.48 -10.85 13.28
CA ALA A 108 3.26 -10.74 14.74
C ALA A 108 4.02 -11.82 15.55
N ARG A 109 5.29 -12.06 15.19
CA ARG A 109 6.19 -13.06 15.80
C ARG A 109 5.77 -14.54 15.62
N LYS A 110 4.81 -14.84 14.75
CA LYS A 110 4.37 -16.21 14.43
C LYS A 110 4.54 -16.49 12.94
N VAL A 111 4.91 -17.72 12.58
CA VAL A 111 4.77 -18.21 11.20
C VAL A 111 3.37 -18.75 11.04
N GLN A 112 2.59 -18.20 10.11
CA GLN A 112 1.18 -18.52 9.94
C GLN A 112 0.69 -18.21 8.50
N PRO A 113 -0.49 -18.70 8.10
CA PRO A 113 -1.13 -18.28 6.86
C PRO A 113 -1.51 -16.79 6.91
N LEU A 114 -1.20 -16.07 5.85
CA LEU A 114 -1.41 -14.63 5.70
C LEU A 114 -2.19 -14.34 4.43
N HIS A 115 -3.04 -13.32 4.51
CA HIS A 115 -3.50 -12.61 3.33
C HIS A 115 -2.71 -11.31 3.19
N SER A 116 -2.38 -10.95 1.95
CA SER A 116 -1.82 -9.64 1.64
C SER A 116 -2.55 -9.03 0.47
N TYR A 117 -2.95 -7.77 0.65
CA TYR A 117 -3.57 -6.96 -0.39
C TYR A 117 -2.60 -5.91 -0.86
N PHE A 118 -2.66 -5.66 -2.15
CA PHE A 118 -1.83 -4.69 -2.81
C PHE A 118 -2.70 -3.77 -3.63
N TYR A 119 -2.44 -2.48 -3.53
CA TYR A 119 -3.11 -1.44 -4.30
C TYR A 119 -2.03 -0.54 -4.90
N LEU A 120 -2.17 -0.24 -6.18
CA LEU A 120 -1.34 0.71 -6.90
C LEU A 120 -2.24 1.73 -7.58
N PHE A 121 -1.92 2.99 -7.41
CA PHE A 121 -2.52 4.09 -8.15
C PHE A 121 -1.48 5.16 -8.42
N GLU A 122 -1.77 6.00 -9.40
CA GLU A 122 -0.88 7.06 -9.85
C GLU A 122 -1.55 8.41 -9.69
N THR A 123 -0.76 9.39 -9.30
CA THR A 123 -1.15 10.80 -9.25
C THR A 123 -0.05 11.60 -9.91
N LYS A 124 -0.38 12.45 -10.89
CA LYS A 124 0.57 13.29 -11.65
C LYS A 124 1.94 12.65 -11.95
N ASP A 125 2.91 12.77 -11.02
CA ASP A 125 4.30 12.31 -11.15
C ASP A 125 4.72 11.30 -10.06
N TRP A 126 3.75 10.69 -9.37
CA TRP A 126 3.93 9.86 -8.19
C TRP A 126 3.10 8.58 -8.27
N PHE A 127 3.76 7.45 -8.04
CA PHE A 127 3.08 6.22 -7.69
C PHE A 127 2.81 6.19 -6.19
N ILE A 128 1.59 5.76 -5.85
CA ILE A 128 1.17 5.51 -4.49
C ILE A 128 0.79 4.04 -4.39
N LYS A 129 1.39 3.38 -3.40
CA LYS A 129 1.33 1.93 -3.26
C LYS A 129 0.93 1.58 -1.84
N LEU A 130 -0.10 0.78 -1.69
CA LEU A 130 -0.55 0.29 -0.39
C LEU A 130 -0.34 -1.21 -0.33
N ARG A 131 0.37 -1.68 0.70
CA ARG A 131 0.44 -3.10 1.03
C ARG A 131 -0.21 -3.31 2.37
N VAL A 132 -1.18 -4.19 2.44
CA VAL A 132 -1.81 -4.62 3.68
C VAL A 132 -1.52 -6.09 3.90
N THR A 133 -1.21 -6.51 5.12
CA THR A 133 -0.97 -7.91 5.47
C THR A 133 -1.58 -8.21 6.84
N PHE A 134 -2.27 -9.35 6.96
CA PHE A 134 -2.92 -9.80 8.18
C PHE A 134 -3.05 -11.33 8.19
N PRO A 135 -3.24 -11.97 9.37
CA PRO A 135 -3.45 -13.41 9.46
C PRO A 135 -4.74 -13.88 8.81
N ALA A 136 -4.72 -15.04 8.17
CA ALA A 136 -5.85 -15.55 7.40
C ALA A 136 -7.15 -15.73 8.22
N GLU A 137 -7.02 -16.03 9.51
CA GLU A 137 -8.16 -16.21 10.43
C GLU A 137 -9.01 -14.95 10.61
N PHE A 138 -8.47 -13.76 10.32
CA PHE A 138 -9.16 -12.48 10.49
C PHE A 138 -9.71 -11.87 9.19
N LYS A 139 -9.79 -12.65 8.11
CA LYS A 139 -10.09 -12.12 6.76
C LYS A 139 -11.29 -11.19 6.70
N GLU A 140 -12.44 -11.61 7.21
CA GLU A 140 -13.68 -10.83 7.12
C GLU A 140 -13.59 -9.49 7.86
N GLY A 141 -13.07 -9.51 9.09
CA GLY A 141 -12.88 -8.30 9.90
C GLY A 141 -11.82 -7.37 9.30
N ALA A 142 -10.72 -7.92 8.80
CA ALA A 142 -9.66 -7.16 8.15
C ALA A 142 -10.15 -6.51 6.85
N GLU A 143 -10.93 -7.21 6.02
CA GLU A 143 -11.51 -6.64 4.78
C GLU A 143 -12.40 -5.42 5.08
N LYS A 144 -13.16 -5.45 6.18
CA LYS A 144 -13.97 -4.32 6.62
C LYS A 144 -13.11 -3.12 7.04
N GLU A 145 -12.10 -3.33 7.89
CA GLU A 145 -11.20 -2.25 8.35
C GLU A 145 -10.40 -1.65 7.18
N ILE A 146 -9.94 -2.49 6.26
CA ILE A 146 -9.22 -2.04 5.05
C ILE A 146 -10.12 -1.19 4.16
N SER A 147 -11.36 -1.62 3.94
CA SER A 147 -12.33 -0.87 3.12
C SER A 147 -12.60 0.51 3.71
N GLN A 148 -12.77 0.60 5.04
CA GLN A 148 -12.93 1.88 5.74
C GLN A 148 -11.68 2.75 5.57
N TYR A 149 -10.50 2.21 5.86
CA TYR A 149 -9.23 2.91 5.68
C TYR A 149 -9.07 3.50 4.28
N LEU A 150 -9.38 2.72 3.22
CA LEU A 150 -9.30 3.18 1.83
C LEU A 150 -10.24 4.35 1.53
N GLN A 151 -11.44 4.37 2.13
CA GLN A 151 -12.42 5.46 1.98
C GLN A 151 -11.99 6.74 2.69
N SER A 152 -11.24 6.63 3.78
CA SER A 152 -10.78 7.78 4.57
C SER A 152 -9.37 8.26 4.23
N LEU A 153 -8.81 7.78 3.12
CA LEU A 153 -7.52 8.25 2.65
C LEU A 153 -7.55 9.78 2.40
N PRO A 154 -6.63 10.55 3.01
CA PRO A 154 -6.68 12.01 2.95
C PRO A 154 -6.57 12.54 1.52
N THR A 155 -7.44 13.46 1.16
CA THR A 155 -7.57 14.04 -0.19
C THR A 155 -6.34 14.78 -0.73
N PRO A 156 -5.36 15.31 0.04
CA PRO A 156 -4.10 15.79 -0.55
C PRO A 156 -3.23 14.67 -1.17
N LEU A 157 -3.51 13.39 -0.91
CA LEU A 157 -3.03 12.30 -1.77
C LEU A 157 -3.49 12.46 -3.23
N LEU A 158 -4.55 13.23 -3.50
CA LEU A 158 -5.35 13.19 -4.73
C LEU A 158 -5.50 14.56 -5.43
N LYS A 159 -5.07 15.67 -4.80
CA LYS A 159 -5.33 17.06 -5.28
C LYS A 159 -4.48 17.53 -6.46
N PHE A 160 -3.60 16.70 -7.02
CA PHE A 160 -2.74 17.09 -8.15
C PHE A 160 -3.29 16.67 -9.53
N ILE A 161 -4.58 16.36 -9.63
CA ILE A 161 -5.27 16.06 -10.89
C ILE A 161 -5.87 17.34 -11.47
N HIS A 162 -5.05 18.29 -11.94
CA HIS A 162 -5.50 19.38 -12.83
C HIS A 162 -4.37 19.78 -13.77
#